data_AF-A0A7V9AI93-F1
#
_entry.id   AF-A0A7V9AI93-F1
#
_cell.length_a   1.000
_cell.length_b   1.000
_cell.length_c   1.000
_cell.angle_alpha   90.00
_cell.angle_beta   90.00
_cell.angle_gamma   90.00
#
_symmetry.space_group_name_H-M   'P 1'
#
loop_
_entity.id
_entity.type
_entity.pdbx_description
1 polymer ?
#
loop_
_entity_poly.entity_id
_entity_poly.type
_entity_poly.pdbx_seq_one_letter_code
_entity_poly.pdbx_strand_id
1 'polypeptide(L)'
;MRAQLEGTGETPGQRELNRMLASALRARIAAERGDAAEALATLEEMRFESTDELFLPPSGSHGHQRHLRPQLLRQLGREREALRWYGSLPWYSALRENTLLDLVHLAPFHLRQAEFYEQLGARENAAEHYTRFIELWRDADPELQPRVREAEQSLARLRPPGREK
;
A
#
# COMPACT_ATOMS: atom_id res chain seq x y z
N MET A 1 -6.03 -23.26 19.38
CA MET A 1 -6.77 -22.17 18.69
C MET A 1 -6.32 -21.90 17.24
N ARG A 2 -5.24 -22.51 16.70
CA ARG A 2 -4.87 -22.39 15.26
C ARG A 2 -5.86 -23.10 14.33
N ALA A 3 -6.27 -24.33 14.67
CA ALA A 3 -7.00 -25.22 13.77
C ALA A 3 -8.53 -24.98 13.68
N GLN A 4 -9.14 -24.34 14.69
CA GLN A 4 -10.61 -24.26 14.77
C GLN A 4 -11.23 -23.22 13.82
N LEU A 5 -10.51 -22.15 13.46
CA LEU A 5 -11.03 -21.11 12.56
C LEU A 5 -10.68 -21.37 11.09
N GLU A 6 -9.64 -22.14 10.80
CA GLU A 6 -9.18 -22.42 9.43
C GLU A 6 -9.90 -23.61 8.79
N GLY A 7 -10.47 -24.49 9.63
CA GLY A 7 -11.25 -25.65 9.20
C GLY A 7 -12.75 -25.40 9.07
N THR A 8 -13.25 -24.25 9.52
CA THR A 8 -14.67 -23.89 9.41
C THR A 8 -14.98 -23.41 8.01
N GLY A 9 -16.13 -23.81 7.48
CA GLY A 9 -16.53 -23.54 6.11
C GLY A 9 -17.10 -24.81 5.48
N GLU A 10 -18.34 -24.71 5.00
CA GLU A 10 -19.06 -25.80 4.36
C GLU A 10 -18.43 -26.13 3.00
N THR A 11 -17.87 -25.13 2.31
CA THR A 11 -17.22 -25.30 1.00
C THR A 11 -15.69 -25.16 1.07
N PRO A 12 -14.94 -25.74 0.11
CA PRO A 12 -13.50 -25.51 -0.02
C PRO A 12 -13.14 -24.02 -0.10
N GLY A 13 -13.91 -23.23 -0.86
CA GLY A 13 -13.69 -21.77 -0.97
C GLY A 13 -13.90 -21.02 0.35
N GLN A 14 -14.86 -21.43 1.19
CA GLN A 14 -15.06 -20.82 2.51
C GLN A 14 -13.91 -21.14 3.47
N ARG A 15 -13.38 -22.37 3.44
CA ARG A 15 -12.21 -22.74 4.26
C ARG A 15 -10.95 -21.99 3.82
N GLU A 16 -10.77 -21.80 2.51
CA GLU A 16 -9.67 -20.99 1.98
C GLU A 16 -9.78 -19.54 2.44
N LEU A 17 -10.96 -18.93 2.29
CA LEU A 17 -11.23 -17.56 2.76
C LEU A 17 -10.98 -17.41 4.26
N ASN A 18 -11.45 -18.35 5.08
CA ASN A 18 -11.24 -18.30 6.53
C ASN A 18 -9.77 -18.42 6.91
N ARG A 19 -9.00 -19.28 6.20
CA ARG A 19 -7.55 -19.38 6.38
C ARG A 19 -6.86 -18.08 6.00
N MET A 20 -7.23 -17.48 4.87
CA MET A 20 -6.69 -16.18 4.44
C MET A 20 -6.95 -15.08 5.48
N LEU A 21 -8.19 -14.95 5.98
CA LEU A 21 -8.54 -13.95 6.98
C LEU A 21 -7.79 -14.17 8.31
N ALA A 22 -7.67 -15.41 8.76
CA ALA A 22 -6.91 -15.75 9.96
C ALA A 22 -5.42 -15.38 9.83
N SER A 23 -4.80 -15.67 8.68
CA SER A 23 -3.41 -15.28 8.40
C SER A 23 -3.23 -13.78 8.35
N ALA A 24 -4.16 -13.04 7.73
CA ALA A 24 -4.11 -11.58 7.70
C ALA A 24 -4.18 -10.95 9.10
N LEU A 25 -5.08 -11.45 9.96
CA LEU A 25 -5.20 -10.98 11.34
C LEU A 25 -3.92 -11.25 12.14
N ARG A 26 -3.26 -12.40 11.92
CA ARG A 26 -1.98 -12.72 12.57
C ARG A 26 -0.86 -11.80 12.10
N ALA A 27 -0.76 -11.56 10.80
CA ALA A 27 0.22 -10.61 10.26
C ALA A 27 0.04 -9.21 10.87
N ARG A 28 -1.21 -8.77 11.04
CA ARG A 28 -1.52 -7.51 11.71
C ARG A 28 -1.09 -7.51 13.17
N ILE A 29 -1.42 -8.55 13.93
CA ILE A 29 -1.02 -8.67 15.34
C ILE A 29 0.51 -8.67 15.49
N ALA A 30 1.22 -9.38 14.63
CA ALA A 30 2.69 -9.38 14.61
C ALA A 30 3.26 -7.99 14.30
N ALA A 31 2.69 -7.30 13.31
CA ALA A 31 3.08 -5.93 12.95
C ALA A 31 2.88 -4.94 14.10
N GLU A 32 1.72 -4.99 14.79
CA GLU A 32 1.43 -4.13 15.95
C GLU A 32 2.33 -4.44 17.16
N ARG A 33 2.90 -5.65 17.24
CA ARG A 33 3.90 -6.03 18.24
C ARG A 33 5.33 -5.60 17.86
N GLY A 34 5.51 -5.00 16.68
CA GLY A 34 6.82 -4.62 16.15
C GLY A 34 7.60 -5.76 15.47
N ASP A 35 7.01 -6.94 15.33
CA ASP A 35 7.64 -8.05 14.60
C ASP A 35 7.33 -7.96 13.11
N ALA A 36 8.06 -7.07 12.44
CA ALA A 36 7.87 -6.83 11.02
C ALA A 36 8.23 -8.04 10.14
N ALA A 37 9.16 -8.88 10.61
CA ALA A 37 9.62 -10.06 9.89
C ALA A 37 8.58 -11.18 9.92
N GLU A 38 8.02 -11.51 11.09
CA GLU A 38 6.95 -12.49 11.24
C GLU A 38 5.70 -12.05 10.47
N ALA A 39 5.35 -10.76 10.56
CA ALA A 39 4.22 -10.20 9.84
C ALA A 39 4.38 -10.35 8.32
N LEU A 40 5.57 -10.06 7.79
CA LEU A 40 5.83 -10.17 6.36
C LEU A 40 5.85 -11.64 5.89
N ALA A 41 6.47 -12.53 6.65
CA ALA A 41 6.48 -13.97 6.35
C ALA A 41 5.05 -14.53 6.28
N THR A 42 4.19 -14.15 7.24
CA THR A 42 2.78 -14.54 7.26
C THR A 42 2.03 -14.06 6.01
N LEU A 43 2.30 -12.83 5.54
CA LEU A 43 1.71 -12.30 4.30
C LEU A 43 2.31 -12.90 3.02
N GLU A 44 3.55 -13.40 3.07
CA GLU A 44 4.23 -14.06 1.95
C GLU A 44 3.73 -15.50 1.76
N GLU A 45 3.40 -16.20 2.84
CA GLU A 45 2.80 -17.54 2.83
C GLU A 45 1.35 -17.53 2.35
N MET A 46 0.66 -16.39 2.43
CA MET A 46 -0.66 -16.20 1.82
C MET A 46 -0.53 -16.23 0.29
N ARG A 47 -0.53 -17.43 -0.30
CA ARG A 47 -0.63 -17.61 -1.74
C ARG A 47 -2.03 -17.22 -2.18
N PHE A 48 -2.14 -16.15 -2.97
CA PHE A 48 -3.34 -15.93 -3.77
C PHE A 48 -3.33 -16.97 -4.89
N GLU A 49 -3.89 -18.16 -4.64
CA GLU A 49 -4.24 -19.06 -5.73
C GLU A 49 -5.39 -18.39 -6.50
N SER A 50 -5.05 -17.78 -7.64
CA SER A 50 -6.03 -17.34 -8.62
C SER A 50 -6.64 -18.58 -9.28
N THR A 51 -7.56 -19.24 -8.59
CA THR A 51 -8.43 -20.22 -9.24
C THR A 51 -9.50 -19.47 -10.01
N ASP A 52 -9.38 -19.56 -11.33
CA ASP A 52 -10.20 -18.98 -12.40
C ASP A 52 -11.72 -19.24 -12.33
N GLU A 53 -12.27 -19.84 -11.28
CA GLU A 53 -13.67 -20.32 -11.28
C GLU A 53 -14.62 -19.63 -10.29
N LEU A 54 -14.15 -18.64 -9.53
CA LEU A 54 -15.03 -17.81 -8.70
C LEU A 54 -14.93 -16.35 -9.11
N PHE A 55 -15.77 -16.00 -10.08
CA PHE A 55 -16.24 -14.65 -10.36
C PHE A 55 -17.11 -14.12 -9.20
N LEU A 56 -16.56 -14.16 -7.99
CA LEU A 56 -16.80 -13.25 -6.89
C LEU A 56 -15.39 -12.78 -6.55
N PRO A 57 -14.97 -11.57 -6.93
CA PRO A 57 -13.60 -11.19 -6.66
C PRO A 57 -13.39 -11.22 -5.14
N PRO A 58 -12.26 -11.75 -4.63
CA PRO A 58 -11.86 -11.57 -3.23
C PRO A 58 -11.61 -10.08 -2.89
N SER A 59 -12.07 -9.14 -3.71
CA SER A 59 -11.89 -7.70 -3.62
C SER A 59 -12.87 -7.01 -2.67
N GLY A 60 -13.54 -7.75 -1.78
CA GLY A 60 -14.21 -7.15 -0.64
C GLY A 60 -13.21 -6.79 0.45
N SER A 61 -12.54 -5.64 0.33
CA SER A 61 -11.82 -4.96 1.42
C SER A 61 -10.50 -5.58 1.89
N HIS A 62 -9.51 -5.64 0.99
CA HIS A 62 -8.12 -5.96 1.33
C HIS A 62 -7.16 -4.76 1.25
N GLY A 63 -7.65 -3.54 1.06
CA GLY A 63 -6.82 -2.33 0.98
C GLY A 63 -5.79 -2.32 2.10
N HIS A 64 -6.25 -2.36 3.35
CA HIS A 64 -5.38 -2.38 4.53
C HIS A 64 -4.24 -3.42 4.49
N GLN A 65 -4.52 -4.64 4.03
CA GLN A 65 -3.51 -5.71 3.93
C GLN A 65 -2.53 -5.46 2.77
N ARG A 66 -3.02 -4.95 1.64
CA ARG A 66 -2.19 -4.52 0.51
C ARG A 66 -1.27 -3.35 0.89
N HIS A 67 -1.66 -2.50 1.85
CA HIS A 67 -0.81 -1.43 2.38
C HIS A 67 0.20 -1.90 3.43
N LEU A 68 -0.15 -2.92 4.23
CA LEU A 68 0.72 -3.41 5.29
C LEU A 68 2.00 -4.01 4.72
N ARG A 69 1.93 -4.81 3.65
CA ARG A 69 3.09 -5.47 3.05
C ARG A 69 4.23 -4.51 2.66
N PRO A 70 4.00 -3.44 1.86
CA PRO A 70 5.06 -2.50 1.54
C PRO A 70 5.54 -1.68 2.75
N GLN A 71 4.72 -1.47 3.79
CA GLN A 71 5.19 -0.83 5.04
C GLN A 71 6.18 -1.73 5.79
N LEU A 72 5.86 -3.02 5.91
CA LEU A 72 6.74 -4.02 6.55
C LEU A 72 8.04 -4.19 5.77
N LEU A 73 7.96 -4.24 4.43
CA LEU A 73 9.15 -4.26 3.56
C LEU A 73 10.07 -3.06 3.85
N ARG A 74 9.53 -1.85 4.01
CA ARG A 74 10.31 -0.66 4.36
C ARG A 74 10.94 -0.74 5.75
N GLN A 75 10.20 -1.20 6.75
CA GLN A 75 10.74 -1.41 8.11
C GLN A 75 11.93 -2.37 8.12
N LEU A 76 11.93 -3.35 7.22
CA LEU A 76 13.00 -4.33 7.05
C LEU A 76 14.10 -3.87 6.06
N GLY A 77 14.07 -2.63 5.58
CA GLY A 77 15.05 -2.09 4.63
C GLY A 77 14.90 -2.60 3.18
N ARG A 78 13.84 -3.34 2.85
CA ARG A 78 13.52 -3.84 1.49
C ARG A 78 12.83 -2.76 0.65
N GLU A 79 13.41 -1.56 0.60
CA GLU A 79 12.79 -0.36 0.01
C GLU A 79 12.40 -0.57 -1.46
N ARG A 80 13.34 -1.05 -2.30
CA ARG A 80 13.10 -1.30 -3.74
C ARG A 80 11.91 -2.23 -4.01
N GLU A 81 11.69 -3.20 -3.14
CA GLU A 81 10.56 -4.12 -3.28
C GLU A 81 9.25 -3.47 -2.86
N ALA A 82 9.25 -2.73 -1.74
CA ALA A 82 8.09 -1.95 -1.30
C ALA A 82 7.58 -1.00 -2.41
N LEU A 83 8.49 -0.46 -3.22
CA LEU A 83 8.14 0.47 -4.29
C LEU A 83 7.57 -0.19 -5.54
N ARG A 84 8.02 -1.41 -5.87
CA ARG A 84 7.34 -2.20 -6.91
C ARG A 84 5.91 -2.51 -6.48
N TRP A 85 5.71 -2.82 -5.20
CA TRP A 85 4.38 -2.97 -4.62
C TRP A 85 3.56 -1.68 -4.77
N TYR A 86 4.10 -0.51 -4.36
CA TYR A 86 3.42 0.77 -4.53
C TYR A 86 3.10 1.11 -5.99
N GLY A 87 3.99 0.82 -6.94
CA GLY A 87 3.80 1.06 -8.37
C GLY A 87 2.83 0.11 -9.08
N SER A 88 2.57 -1.08 -8.51
CA SER A 88 1.62 -2.06 -9.07
C SER A 88 0.14 -1.74 -8.78
N LEU A 89 -0.12 -0.82 -7.86
CA LEU A 89 -1.47 -0.53 -7.34
C LEU A 89 -2.31 0.42 -8.21
N PRO A 90 -1.75 1.47 -8.85
CA PRO A 90 -2.52 2.35 -9.74
C PRO A 90 -3.16 1.61 -10.92
N TRP A 91 -2.48 0.60 -11.49
CA TRP A 91 -3.01 -0.18 -12.62
C TRP A 91 -4.21 -1.05 -12.23
N TYR A 92 -4.23 -1.59 -11.00
CA TYR A 92 -5.30 -2.48 -10.54
C TYR A 92 -6.54 -1.71 -10.04
N SER A 93 -6.35 -0.53 -9.45
CA SER A 93 -7.44 0.35 -9.02
C SER A 93 -8.07 1.13 -10.19
N ALA A 94 -7.33 1.42 -11.25
CA ALA A 94 -7.86 2.12 -12.42
C ALA A 94 -8.72 1.22 -13.33
N LEU A 95 -8.48 -0.10 -13.32
CA LEU A 95 -9.24 -1.07 -14.15
C LEU A 95 -10.53 -1.58 -13.50
N ARG A 96 -10.78 -1.27 -12.22
CA ARG A 96 -11.97 -1.68 -11.48
C ARG A 96 -12.46 -0.45 -10.71
N GLU A 97 -13.54 0.17 -11.17
CA GLU A 97 -14.20 1.35 -10.58
C GLU A 97 -14.70 1.17 -9.13
N ASN A 98 -14.23 0.16 -8.38
CA ASN A 98 -14.87 -0.24 -7.14
C ASN A 98 -13.90 -0.75 -6.06
N THR A 99 -13.02 0.11 -5.55
CA THR A 99 -12.55 -0.03 -4.17
C THR A 99 -12.33 1.35 -3.55
N LEU A 100 -13.42 1.98 -3.09
CA LEU A 100 -13.38 3.24 -2.31
C LEU A 100 -12.39 3.17 -1.12
N LEU A 101 -12.10 1.97 -0.62
CA LEU A 101 -11.14 1.73 0.47
C LEU A 101 -9.67 1.89 0.06
N ASP A 102 -9.31 1.79 -1.22
CA ASP A 102 -7.93 2.00 -1.66
C ASP A 102 -7.64 3.50 -1.89
N LEU A 103 -8.69 4.32 -2.06
CA LEU A 103 -8.57 5.77 -2.27
C LEU A 103 -7.94 6.48 -1.07
N VAL A 104 -8.21 6.04 0.17
CA VAL A 104 -7.65 6.66 1.38
C VAL A 104 -6.12 6.51 1.44
N HIS A 105 -5.55 5.59 0.67
CA HIS A 105 -4.11 5.34 0.61
C HIS A 105 -3.44 5.92 -0.63
N LEU A 106 -4.21 6.50 -1.57
CA LEU A 106 -3.68 7.03 -2.82
C LEU A 106 -2.68 8.16 -2.59
N ALA A 107 -3.02 9.15 -1.77
CA ALA A 107 -2.09 10.25 -1.48
C ALA A 107 -0.84 9.75 -0.74
N PRO A 108 -0.95 8.97 0.35
CA PRO A 108 0.21 8.34 0.97
C PRO A 108 1.10 7.59 -0.02
N PHE A 109 0.56 6.90 -1.03
CA PHE A 109 1.39 6.25 -2.05
C PHE A 109 2.19 7.23 -2.90
N HIS A 110 1.54 8.28 -3.41
CA HIS A 110 2.24 9.31 -4.16
C HIS A 110 3.37 9.92 -3.33
N LEU A 111 3.16 10.20 -2.05
CA LEU A 111 4.22 10.68 -1.17
C LEU A 111 5.40 9.71 -1.09
N ARG A 112 5.15 8.40 -0.92
CA ARG A 112 6.20 7.38 -0.80
C ARG A 112 6.98 7.17 -2.09
N GLN A 113 6.29 7.21 -3.24
CA GLN A 113 6.96 7.15 -4.54
C GLN A 113 7.83 8.39 -4.77
N ALA A 114 7.35 9.57 -4.38
CA ALA A 114 8.09 10.82 -4.50
C ALA A 114 9.39 10.80 -3.68
N GLU A 115 9.31 10.44 -2.39
CA GLU A 115 10.46 10.29 -1.49
C GLU A 115 11.52 9.36 -2.07
N PHE A 116 11.09 8.23 -2.66
CA PHE A 116 12.01 7.29 -3.25
C PHE A 116 12.68 7.81 -4.51
N TYR A 117 11.91 8.39 -5.44
CA TYR A 117 12.49 8.94 -6.66
C TYR A 117 13.43 10.10 -6.33
N GLU A 118 13.14 10.89 -5.28
CA GLU A 118 14.07 11.91 -4.78
C GLU A 118 15.37 11.28 -4.27
N GLN A 119 15.30 10.20 -3.49
CA GLN A 119 16.48 9.45 -3.03
C GLN A 119 17.30 8.84 -4.17
N LEU A 120 16.65 8.40 -5.25
CA LEU A 120 17.32 7.91 -6.46
C LEU A 120 17.89 9.02 -7.35
N GLY A 121 17.61 10.29 -7.06
CA GLY A 121 17.96 11.41 -7.93
C GLY A 121 17.10 11.53 -9.18
N ALA A 122 16.01 10.75 -9.30
CA ALA A 122 15.04 10.82 -10.38
C ALA A 122 14.08 12.01 -10.17
N ARG A 123 14.62 13.22 -10.35
CA ARG A 123 13.97 14.49 -9.97
C ARG A 123 12.61 14.72 -10.64
N GLU A 124 12.45 14.36 -11.91
CA GLU A 124 11.20 14.55 -12.65
C GLU A 124 10.09 13.65 -12.11
N ASN A 125 10.36 12.35 -11.92
CA ASN A 125 9.41 11.42 -11.32
C ASN A 125 9.06 11.81 -9.88
N ALA A 126 10.06 12.25 -9.10
CA ALA A 126 9.81 12.75 -7.75
C ALA A 126 8.86 13.95 -7.76
N ALA A 127 9.08 14.91 -8.65
CA ALA A 127 8.24 16.09 -8.78
C ALA A 127 6.79 15.74 -9.21
N GLU A 128 6.61 14.79 -10.12
CA GLU A 128 5.30 14.30 -10.54
C GLU A 128 4.51 13.73 -9.35
N HIS A 129 5.13 12.82 -8.61
CA HIS A 129 4.48 12.18 -7.46
C HIS A 129 4.22 13.15 -6.31
N TYR A 130 5.13 14.09 -6.00
CA TYR A 130 4.86 15.13 -5.00
C TYR A 130 3.69 16.03 -5.41
N THR A 131 3.62 16.42 -6.69
CA THR A 131 2.51 17.24 -7.22
C THR A 131 1.18 16.53 -6.99
N ARG A 132 1.10 15.24 -7.33
CA ARG A 132 -0.13 14.46 -7.18
C ARG A 132 -0.54 14.25 -5.72
N PHE A 133 0.42 14.07 -4.81
CA PHE A 133 0.14 14.02 -3.37
C PHE A 133 -0.46 15.34 -2.87
N ILE A 134 0.14 16.48 -3.23
CA ILE A 134 -0.33 17.81 -2.84
C ILE A 134 -1.74 18.05 -3.37
N GLU A 135 -2.02 17.70 -4.63
CA GLU A 135 -3.37 17.81 -5.20
C GLU A 135 -4.43 17.03 -4.42
N LEU A 136 -4.11 15.80 -4.01
CA LEU A 136 -5.03 14.91 -3.30
C LEU A 136 -5.27 15.35 -1.86
N TRP A 137 -4.27 15.95 -1.21
CA TRP A 137 -4.31 16.32 0.21
C TRP A 137 -4.31 17.83 0.50
N ARG A 138 -4.47 18.69 -0.52
CA ARG A 138 -4.52 20.15 -0.35
C ARG A 138 -5.51 20.61 0.74
N ASP A 139 -6.64 19.92 0.85
CA ASP A 139 -7.73 20.22 1.80
C ASP A 139 -7.83 19.16 2.91
N ALA A 140 -6.75 18.42 3.19
CA ALA A 140 -6.73 17.41 4.25
C ALA A 140 -6.87 18.04 5.65
N ASP A 141 -7.26 17.22 6.63
CA ASP A 141 -7.42 17.66 8.03
C ASP A 141 -6.19 18.43 8.54
N PRO A 142 -6.36 19.41 9.45
CA PRO A 142 -5.27 20.26 9.93
C PRO A 142 -4.06 19.49 10.48
N GLU A 143 -4.29 18.30 11.06
CA GLU A 143 -3.25 17.42 11.59
C GLU A 143 -2.37 16.79 10.50
N LEU A 144 -2.86 16.67 9.26
CA LEU A 144 -2.16 16.10 8.11
C LEU A 144 -1.46 17.16 7.24
N GLN A 145 -1.88 18.42 7.34
CA GLN A 145 -1.31 19.55 6.61
C GLN A 145 0.22 19.74 6.77
N PRO A 146 0.88 19.40 7.91
CA PRO A 146 2.34 19.42 7.99
C PRO A 146 3.02 18.58 6.89
N ARG A 147 2.45 17.42 6.52
CA ARG A 147 2.99 16.55 5.46
C ARG A 147 2.87 17.19 4.08
N VAL A 148 1.79 17.92 3.82
CA VAL A 148 1.59 18.66 2.56
C VAL A 148 2.66 19.73 2.41
N ARG A 149 2.92 20.50 3.48
CA ARG A 149 3.98 21.54 3.48
C ARG A 149 5.38 20.96 3.26
N GLU A 150 5.69 19.82 3.88
CA GLU A 150 6.96 19.12 3.64
C GLU A 150 7.11 18.73 2.16
N ALA A 151 6.05 18.18 1.55
CA ALA A 151 6.03 17.83 0.14
C ALA A 151 6.16 19.04 -0.79
N GLU A 152 5.51 20.17 -0.49
CA GLU A 152 5.66 21.43 -1.24
C GLU A 152 7.10 21.93 -1.22
N GLN A 153 7.76 21.88 -0.05
CA GLN A 153 9.16 22.25 0.08
C GLN A 153 10.06 21.31 -0.74
N SER A 154 9.82 20.00 -0.70
CA SER A 154 10.54 19.04 -1.54
C SER A 154 10.33 19.31 -3.03
N LEU A 155 9.10 19.55 -3.47
CA LEU A 155 8.79 19.89 -4.85
C LEU A 155 9.49 21.18 -5.30
N ALA A 156 9.55 22.20 -4.44
CA ALA A 156 10.27 23.44 -4.72
C ALA A 156 11.78 23.22 -4.88
N ARG A 157 12.39 22.34 -4.07
CA ARG A 157 13.81 21.96 -4.22
C ARG A 157 14.08 21.15 -5.48
N LEU A 158 13.08 20.42 -5.97
CA LEU A 158 13.18 19.55 -7.15
C LEU A 158 12.99 20.29 -8.48
N ARG A 159 12.16 21.34 -8.50
CA ARG A 159 12.02 22.21 -9.67
C ARG A 159 13.32 22.96 -9.94
N PRO A 160 13.78 23.05 -11.20
CA PRO A 160 14.89 23.92 -11.53
C PRO A 160 14.51 25.38 -11.20
N PRO A 161 15.46 26.24 -10.77
CA PRO A 161 15.21 27.68 -10.70
C PRO A 161 14.74 28.12 -12.10
N GLY A 162 13.54 28.69 -12.16
CA GLY A 162 12.91 29.05 -13.42
C GLY A 162 13.85 29.88 -14.27
N ARG A 163 14.04 29.48 -15.53
CA ARG A 163 14.44 30.44 -16.56
C ARG A 163 13.24 31.37 -16.74
N GLU A 164 13.32 32.55 -16.14
CA GLU A 164 12.49 33.68 -16.54
C GLU A 164 12.62 33.83 -18.07
N LYS A 165 11.49 33.82 -18.77
CA LYS A 165 11.37 34.31 -20.14
C LYS A 165 10.78 35.70 -20.08
#